data_AF-A0A8S3JXB0-F1
#
_entry.id   AF-A0A8S3JXB0-F1
#
_cell.length_a   1.000
_cell.length_b   1.000
_cell.length_c   1.000
_cell.angle_alpha   90.00
_cell.angle_beta   90.00
_cell.angle_gamma   90.00
#
_symmetry.space_group_name_H-M   'P 1'
#
loop_
_entity.id
_entity.type
_entity.pdbx_description
1 polymer ?
#
loop_
_entity_poly.entity_id
_entity_poly.type
_entity_poly.pdbx_seq_one_letter_code
_entity_poly.pdbx_strand_id
1 'polypeptide(L)'
;TTLRKVLQLGLEPYMEQFEVVSAGASKEFSLEKALNKMQEDWEPVMFNTSKYKETGLTILSSVDDIQTILDDHIVKTQTMKGSPFIKPFEHEIKVSFEIHHGDRSLSVTF
;
A
#
# COMPACT_ATOMS: atom_id res chain seq x y z
N THR A 1 29.95 8.18 -5.99
CA THR A 1 30.15 8.84 -7.30
C THR A 1 30.63 10.27 -7.05
N THR A 2 31.82 10.64 -7.53
CA THR A 2 32.43 11.95 -7.22
C THR A 2 32.00 13.01 -8.24
N LEU A 3 31.72 14.23 -7.78
CA LEU A 3 31.33 15.41 -8.60
C LEU A 3 32.22 15.62 -9.85
N ARG A 4 33.51 15.31 -9.73
CA ARG A 4 34.51 15.41 -10.80
C ARG A 4 34.22 14.51 -12.02
N LYS A 5 33.61 13.35 -11.79
CA LYS A 5 33.21 12.40 -12.83
C LYS A 5 31.98 12.88 -13.60
N VAL A 6 31.11 13.65 -12.94
CA VAL A 6 29.89 14.22 -13.53
C VAL A 6 30.23 15.38 -14.48
N LEU A 7 31.17 16.24 -14.07
CA LEU A 7 31.69 17.35 -14.88
C LEU A 7 32.44 16.89 -16.15
N GLN A 8 33.18 15.78 -16.08
CA GLN A 8 33.93 15.26 -17.24
C GLN A 8 33.07 14.60 -18.33
N LEU A 9 31.85 14.17 -17.99
CA LEU A 9 30.96 13.46 -18.91
C LEU A 9 29.99 14.39 -19.67
N GLY A 10 30.06 15.70 -19.45
CA GLY A 10 29.16 16.66 -20.10
C GLY A 10 27.68 16.40 -19.75
N LEU A 11 27.40 16.09 -18.47
CA LEU A 11 26.09 15.67 -18.00
C LEU A 11 25.13 16.83 -17.70
N GLU A 12 25.56 18.09 -17.86
CA GLU A 12 24.70 19.28 -17.67
C GLU A 12 23.38 19.22 -18.46
N PRO A 13 23.34 18.78 -19.74
CA PRO A 13 22.08 18.64 -20.48
C PRO A 13 21.21 17.48 -20.00
N TYR A 14 21.79 16.53 -19.26
CA TYR A 14 21.11 15.33 -18.77
C TYR A 14 20.74 15.43 -17.29
N MET A 15 21.25 16.42 -16.55
CA MET A 15 20.94 16.65 -15.13
C MET A 15 19.44 16.76 -14.88
N GLU A 16 18.72 17.51 -15.72
CA GLU A 16 17.26 17.63 -15.62
C GLU A 16 16.55 16.27 -15.77
N GLN A 17 17.02 15.43 -16.69
CA GLN A 17 16.47 14.08 -16.88
C GLN A 17 16.76 13.19 -15.66
N PHE A 18 17.97 13.30 -15.08
CA PHE A 18 18.30 12.58 -13.85
C PHE A 18 17.47 13.04 -12.66
N GLU A 19 17.18 14.34 -12.54
CA GLU A 19 16.30 14.85 -11.49
C GLU A 19 14.89 14.29 -11.61
N VAL A 20 14.33 14.27 -12.83
CA VAL A 20 13.01 13.69 -13.08
C VAL A 20 12.98 12.20 -12.73
N VAL A 21 13.97 11.43 -13.18
CA VAL A 21 14.07 9.99 -12.89
C VAL A 21 14.27 9.74 -11.40
N SER A 22 15.16 10.50 -10.74
CA SER A 22 15.42 10.39 -9.30
C SER A 22 14.18 10.72 -8.47
N ALA A 23 13.44 11.76 -8.86
CA ALA A 23 12.19 12.15 -8.21
C ALA A 23 11.10 11.09 -8.41
N GLY A 24 11.00 10.50 -9.61
CA GLY A 24 10.11 9.36 -9.88
C GLY A 24 10.43 8.16 -9.00
N ALA A 25 11.69 7.71 -9.04
CA ALA A 25 12.17 6.58 -8.24
C ALA A 25 11.95 6.78 -6.73
N SER A 26 12.18 8.00 -6.21
CA SER A 26 11.95 8.31 -4.80
C SER A 26 10.47 8.19 -4.40
N LYS A 27 9.56 8.61 -5.29
CA LYS A 27 8.11 8.51 -5.07
C LYS A 27 7.62 7.07 -5.18
N GLU A 28 8.11 6.32 -6.16
CA GLU A 28 7.85 4.88 -6.30
C GLU A 28 8.32 4.09 -5.09
N PHE A 29 9.55 4.33 -4.61
CA PHE A 29 10.07 3.70 -3.41
C PHE A 29 9.25 4.02 -2.15
N SER A 30 8.78 5.27 -2.03
CA SER A 30 7.90 5.65 -0.92
C SER A 30 6.56 4.92 -0.96
N LEU A 31 6.03 4.70 -2.16
CA LEU A 31 4.79 3.97 -2.40
C LEU A 31 4.95 2.48 -2.07
N GLU A 32 6.02 1.86 -2.56
CA GLU A 32 6.38 0.46 -2.25
C GLU A 32 6.51 0.25 -0.74
N LYS A 33 7.23 1.15 -0.06
CA LYS A 33 7.38 1.09 1.40
C LYS A 33 6.03 1.20 2.13
N ALA A 34 5.12 2.04 1.63
CA ALA A 34 3.77 2.15 2.19
C ALA A 34 2.97 0.85 2.00
N LEU A 35 3.05 0.22 0.83
CA LEU A 35 2.39 -1.06 0.55
C LEU A 35 2.93 -2.20 1.42
N ASN A 36 4.25 -2.33 1.52
CA ASN A 36 4.88 -3.35 2.38
C ASN A 36 4.47 -3.17 3.83
N LYS A 37 4.49 -1.93 4.33
CA LYS A 37 4.05 -1.63 5.69
C LYS A 37 2.58 -2.03 5.91
N MET A 38 1.70 -1.75 4.94
CA MET A 38 0.30 -2.14 5.04
C MET A 38 0.12 -3.65 5.12
N GLN A 39 0.96 -4.45 4.45
CA GLN A 39 0.95 -5.90 4.58
C GLN A 39 1.47 -6.37 5.94
N GLU A 40 2.60 -5.80 6.40
CA GLU A 40 3.20 -6.11 7.71
C GLU A 40 2.24 -5.81 8.87
N ASP A 41 1.48 -4.72 8.78
CA ASP A 41 0.53 -4.30 9.81
C ASP A 41 -0.62 -5.34 10.00
N TRP A 42 -0.89 -6.22 9.02
CA TRP A 42 -1.86 -7.31 9.11
C TRP A 42 -1.29 -8.64 9.65
N GLU A 43 0.02 -8.84 9.60
CA GLU A 43 0.67 -10.09 10.04
C GLU A 43 0.38 -10.46 11.52
N PRO A 44 0.38 -9.52 12.49
CA PRO A 44 0.09 -9.85 13.88
C PRO A 44 -1.41 -9.87 14.21
N VAL A 45 -2.29 -9.53 13.26
CA VAL A 45 -3.73 -9.38 13.51
C VAL A 45 -4.39 -10.75 13.64
N MET A 46 -4.86 -11.06 14.85
CA MET A 46 -5.56 -12.30 15.17
C MET A 46 -7.00 -12.02 15.56
N PHE A 47 -7.94 -12.68 14.87
CA PHE A 47 -9.35 -12.60 15.21
C PHE A 47 -9.61 -13.29 16.55
N ASN A 48 -9.89 -12.50 17.59
CA ASN A 48 -10.27 -13.06 18.87
C ASN A 48 -11.75 -13.44 18.84
N THR A 49 -12.09 -14.60 19.42
CA THR A 49 -13.47 -15.09 19.43
C THR A 49 -13.90 -15.46 20.85
N SER A 50 -15.15 -15.18 21.19
CA SER A 50 -15.73 -15.46 22.51
C SER A 50 -17.08 -16.16 22.38
N LYS A 51 -17.44 -16.98 23.37
CA LYS A 51 -18.74 -17.66 23.37
C LYS A 51 -19.85 -16.66 23.66
N TYR A 52 -20.88 -16.68 22.81
CA TYR A 52 -22.07 -15.88 23.01
C TYR A 52 -23.06 -16.60 23.93
N LYS A 53 -23.06 -16.20 25.21
CA LYS A 53 -23.98 -16.72 26.23
C LYS A 53 -23.94 -18.25 26.29
N GLU A 54 -25.08 -18.88 26.58
CA GLU A 54 -25.28 -20.33 26.63
C GLU A 54 -25.71 -20.92 25.27
N THR A 55 -25.60 -20.15 24.17
CA THR A 55 -26.17 -20.56 22.87
C THR A 55 -25.26 -21.50 22.08
N GLY A 56 -24.03 -21.73 22.55
CA GLY A 56 -23.01 -22.52 21.85
C GLY A 56 -22.35 -21.81 20.65
N LEU A 57 -22.79 -20.59 20.31
CA LEU A 57 -22.22 -19.79 19.22
C LEU A 57 -20.94 -19.10 19.67
N THR A 58 -19.93 -19.05 18.80
CA THR A 58 -18.72 -18.26 19.00
C THR A 58 -18.79 -17.01 18.13
N ILE A 59 -18.66 -15.83 18.74
CA ILE A 59 -18.68 -14.54 18.07
C ILE A 59 -17.28 -13.93 18.04
N LEU A 60 -17.03 -13.09 17.04
CA LEU A 60 -15.86 -12.22 17.02
C LEU A 60 -15.94 -11.22 18.19
N SER A 61 -14.83 -11.03 18.88
CA SER A 61 -14.69 -10.12 20.02
C SER A 61 -13.44 -9.28 19.86
N SER A 62 -13.41 -8.07 20.43
CA SER A 62 -12.26 -7.16 20.39
C SER A 62 -11.81 -6.83 18.95
N VAL A 63 -12.77 -6.38 18.12
CA VAL A 63 -12.53 -6.07 16.70
C VAL A 63 -12.14 -4.60 16.46
N ASP A 64 -12.14 -3.76 17.50
CA ASP A 64 -11.92 -2.30 17.37
C ASP A 64 -10.57 -1.96 16.71
N ASP A 65 -9.51 -2.70 17.07
CA ASP A 65 -8.17 -2.53 16.48
C ASP A 65 -8.14 -2.94 15.00
N ILE A 66 -8.86 -4.03 14.66
CA ILE A 66 -8.99 -4.54 13.29
C ILE A 66 -9.72 -3.52 12.41
N GLN A 67 -10.80 -2.95 12.93
CA GLN A 67 -11.58 -1.93 12.23
C GLN A 67 -10.75 -0.66 12.01
N THR A 68 -9.98 -0.24 13.00
CA THR A 68 -9.11 0.94 12.91
C THR A 68 -8.03 0.77 11.83
N ILE A 69 -7.36 -0.40 11.80
CA ILE A 69 -6.36 -0.71 10.76
C ILE A 69 -7.01 -0.71 9.38
N LEU A 70 -8.19 -1.32 9.26
CA LEU A 70 -8.92 -1.37 7.99
C LEU A 70 -9.28 0.04 7.47
N ASP A 71 -9.86 0.88 8.33
CA ASP A 71 -10.28 2.24 7.95
C ASP A 71 -9.09 3.11 7.51
N ASP A 72 -7.97 3.05 8.23
CA ASP A 72 -6.74 3.77 7.88
C ASP A 72 -6.17 3.27 6.53
N HIS A 73 -6.16 1.96 6.32
CA HIS A 73 -5.68 1.34 5.08
C HIS A 73 -6.58 1.65 3.87
N ILE A 74 -7.90 1.81 4.06
CA ILE A 74 -8.81 2.27 3.01
C ILE A 74 -8.43 3.68 2.55
N VAL A 75 -8.23 4.62 3.47
CA VAL A 75 -7.86 6.01 3.14
C VAL A 75 -6.49 6.08 2.46
N LYS A 76 -5.50 5.32 2.96
CA LYS A 76 -4.18 5.21 2.32
C LYS A 76 -4.28 4.66 0.90
N THR A 77 -5.05 3.59 0.69
CA THR A 77 -5.24 2.98 -0.64
C THR A 77 -5.89 3.95 -1.62
N GLN A 78 -6.92 4.69 -1.21
CA GLN A 78 -7.56 5.68 -2.06
C GLN A 78 -6.58 6.81 -2.46
N THR A 79 -5.77 7.27 -1.50
CA THR A 79 -4.74 8.29 -1.74
C THR A 79 -3.68 7.78 -2.72
N MET A 80 -3.24 6.53 -2.55
CA MET A 80 -2.27 5.89 -3.43
C MET A 80 -2.82 5.69 -4.85
N LYS A 81 -4.09 5.27 -5.00
CA LYS A 81 -4.76 5.14 -6.31
C LYS A 81 -4.89 6.46 -7.08
N GLY A 82 -4.96 7.59 -6.38
CA GLY A 82 -4.95 8.92 -6.99
C GLY A 82 -3.56 9.37 -7.48
N SER A 83 -2.49 8.62 -7.16
CA SER A 83 -1.12 8.98 -7.50
C SER A 83 -0.76 8.54 -8.93
N PRO A 84 -0.11 9.39 -9.75
CA PRO A 84 0.37 8.98 -11.08
C PRO A 84 1.45 7.89 -11.03
N PHE A 85 2.04 7.65 -9.86
CA PHE A 85 3.05 6.62 -9.59
C PHE A 85 2.44 5.25 -9.24
N ILE A 86 1.11 5.12 -9.27
CA ILE A 86 0.43 3.86 -8.95
C ILE A 86 0.50 2.83 -10.08
N LYS A 87 0.68 3.28 -11.33
CA LYS A 87 0.63 2.42 -12.53
C LYS A 87 1.52 1.18 -12.45
N PRO A 88 2.78 1.25 -11.97
CA PRO A 88 3.63 0.07 -11.84
C PRO A 88 3.15 -0.92 -10.76
N PHE A 89 2.33 -0.46 -9.80
CA PHE A 89 1.89 -1.20 -8.62
C PHE A 89 0.41 -1.61 -8.68
N GLU A 90 -0.31 -1.29 -9.77
CA GLU A 90 -1.75 -1.60 -9.92
C GLU A 90 -2.04 -3.09 -9.75
N HIS A 91 -1.16 -3.96 -10.25
CA HIS A 91 -1.32 -5.41 -10.14
C HIS A 91 -1.23 -5.89 -8.68
N GLU A 92 -0.23 -5.43 -7.93
CA GLU A 92 -0.05 -5.85 -6.53
C GLU A 92 -1.17 -5.33 -5.63
N ILE A 93 -1.62 -4.10 -5.86
CA ILE A 93 -2.76 -3.52 -5.13
C ILE A 93 -4.03 -4.32 -5.44
N LYS A 94 -4.26 -4.69 -6.70
CA LYS A 94 -5.45 -5.46 -7.08
C LYS A 94 -5.46 -6.84 -6.42
N VAL A 95 -4.33 -7.54 -6.41
CA VAL A 95 -4.21 -8.87 -5.77
C VAL A 95 -4.39 -8.76 -4.25
N SER A 96 -3.75 -7.78 -3.60
CA SER A 96 -3.90 -7.57 -2.16
C SER A 96 -5.35 -7.23 -1.76
N PHE A 97 -6.04 -6.47 -2.63
CA PHE A 97 -7.46 -6.12 -2.45
C PHE A 97 -8.40 -7.31 -2.68
N GLU A 98 -8.14 -8.15 -3.70
CA GLU A 98 -8.92 -9.37 -3.97
C GLU A 98 -8.80 -10.40 -2.83
N ILE A 99 -7.62 -10.50 -2.19
CA ILE A 99 -7.42 -11.39 -1.04
C ILE A 99 -8.15 -10.89 0.20
N HIS A 100 -8.19 -9.56 0.44
CA HIS A 100 -8.93 -8.98 1.57
C HIS A 100 -10.46 -8.93 1.36
N HIS A 101 -10.93 -8.86 0.11
CA HIS A 101 -12.34 -8.81 -0.25
C HIS A 101 -12.89 -10.17 -0.70
N GLY A 102 -12.55 -11.25 0.02
CA GLY A 102 -13.14 -12.58 -0.20
C GLY A 102 -14.65 -12.50 -0.48
N ASP A 103 -14.99 -12.76 -1.75
CA ASP A 103 -16.33 -12.96 -2.28
C ASP A 103 -17.37 -11.86 -1.97
N ARG A 104 -17.25 -10.68 -2.60
CA ARG A 104 -18.43 -9.97 -3.13
C ARG A 104 -18.11 -9.29 -4.45
N SER A 105 -18.70 -9.83 -5.51
CA SER A 105 -18.98 -9.14 -6.76
C SER A 105 -19.62 -7.77 -6.50
N LEU A 106 -18.82 -6.69 -6.50
CA LEU A 106 -19.29 -5.36 -6.85
C LEU A 106 -18.22 -4.68 -7.69
N SER A 107 -18.46 -4.70 -9.01
CA SER A 107 -17.91 -3.70 -9.91
C SER A 107 -18.32 -2.33 -9.37
N VAL A 108 -17.36 -1.58 -8.83
CA VAL A 108 -17.52 -0.14 -8.71
C VAL A 108 -16.70 0.45 -9.84
N THR A 109 -17.38 0.58 -10.97
CA THR A 109 -17.00 1.50 -12.04
C THR A 109 -17.31 2.90 -11.53
N PHE A 110 -16.29 3.75 -11.43
CA PHE A 110 -16.21 5.18 -11.81
C PHE A 110 -14.96 5.79 -11.19
#